data_AF-X8JPE2-F1
#
_entry.id   AF-X8JPE2-F1
#
_cell.length_a   1.000
_cell.length_b   1.000
_cell.length_c   1.000
_cell.angle_alpha   90.00
_cell.angle_beta   90.00
_cell.angle_gamma   90.00
#
_symmetry.space_group_name_H-M   'P 1'
#
loop_
_entity.id
_entity.type
_entity.pdbx_description
1 polymer ?
#
loop_
_entity_poly.entity_id
_entity_poly.type
_entity_poly.pdbx_seq_one_letter_code
_entity_poly.pdbx_strand_id
1 'polypeptide(L)'
;MANPRQRRKSRSGSHSAVKQSKRAKKNLRKHPAIKGPKALQDAWDKKKTIKQNYEAMGLVHSLNPVAQGGTEKTLIVPMSEPEPSLAPTSAPSNPLPAGRGRIIRDENGVVIGVELPTETEVPVVDQKGEKEVWGEPMDDSDDEADKMISPEASDWVKIGKGAPKEESGPSGLGISQKKKRKEVVGALEKLSASGVKTQRHASMHEIVWLKELVAVHGTDIGAMAHDLKRNVWQKTPGEIKRAINKAGGFEKLKSV
;
A
#
# COMPACT_ATOMS: atom_id res chain seq x y z
N MET A 1 52.82 -26.59 11.29
CA MET A 1 52.67 -27.20 9.94
C MET A 1 53.22 -28.64 9.93
N ALA A 2 52.56 -29.58 10.61
CA ALA A 2 53.08 -30.96 10.78
C ALA A 2 52.40 -32.01 9.89
N ASN A 3 51.42 -31.66 9.04
CA ASN A 3 50.66 -32.63 8.25
C ASN A 3 51.40 -33.02 6.94
N PRO A 4 51.83 -34.28 6.75
CA PRO A 4 52.57 -34.72 5.55
C PRO A 4 51.81 -34.49 4.24
N ARG A 5 50.48 -34.61 4.27
CA ARG A 5 49.60 -34.37 3.11
C ARG A 5 49.64 -32.91 2.67
N GLN A 6 49.68 -31.98 3.62
CA GLN A 6 49.80 -30.54 3.32
C GLN A 6 51.18 -30.21 2.73
N ARG A 7 52.27 -30.85 3.21
CA ARG A 7 53.63 -30.68 2.66
C ARG A 7 53.77 -31.23 1.24
N ARG A 8 53.19 -32.40 0.94
CA ARG A 8 53.17 -32.92 -0.45
C ARG A 8 52.42 -31.97 -1.37
N LYS A 9 51.30 -31.41 -0.91
CA LYS A 9 50.49 -30.46 -1.68
C LYS A 9 51.19 -29.12 -1.96
N SER A 10 52.07 -28.65 -1.07
CA SER A 10 52.87 -27.45 -1.33
C SER A 10 54.07 -27.70 -2.23
N ARG A 11 54.56 -28.94 -2.32
CA ARG A 11 55.70 -29.35 -3.16
C ARG A 11 55.27 -29.78 -4.57
N SER A 12 54.05 -30.28 -4.74
CA SER A 12 53.51 -30.64 -6.05
C SER A 12 53.25 -29.38 -6.86
N GLY A 13 54.07 -29.12 -7.89
CA GLY A 13 53.99 -27.95 -8.78
C GLY A 13 52.83 -27.95 -9.78
N SER A 14 51.90 -28.92 -9.73
CA SER A 14 50.72 -28.90 -10.59
C SER A 14 49.68 -27.91 -10.07
N HIS A 15 49.73 -26.69 -10.63
CA HIS A 15 48.68 -25.65 -10.62
C HIS A 15 47.77 -25.60 -9.37
N SER A 16 48.24 -25.00 -8.28
CA SER A 16 47.35 -24.69 -7.15
C SER A 16 46.39 -23.56 -7.56
N ALA A 17 45.08 -23.82 -7.61
CA ALA A 17 44.10 -22.79 -7.94
C ALA A 17 44.16 -21.63 -6.93
N VAL A 18 44.33 -20.41 -7.44
CA VAL A 18 44.38 -19.18 -6.63
C VAL A 18 43.06 -19.02 -5.87
N LYS A 19 43.10 -19.23 -4.55
CA LYS A 19 41.94 -19.03 -3.69
C LYS A 19 41.79 -17.56 -3.36
N GLN A 20 40.69 -16.96 -3.80
CA GLN A 20 40.30 -15.62 -3.35
C GLN A 20 40.15 -15.58 -1.83
N SER A 21 40.65 -14.52 -1.18
CA SER A 21 40.65 -14.42 0.28
C SER A 21 39.23 -14.43 0.84
N LYS A 22 39.04 -15.10 2.00
CA LYS A 22 37.74 -15.11 2.69
C LYS A 22 37.29 -13.69 3.06
N ARG A 23 38.24 -12.79 3.34
CA ARG A 23 37.98 -11.38 3.67
C ARG A 23 37.48 -10.59 2.46
N ALA A 24 38.07 -10.78 1.28
CA ALA A 24 37.56 -10.18 0.05
C ALA A 24 36.12 -10.66 -0.22
N LYS A 25 35.87 -11.97 -0.13
CA LYS A 25 34.51 -12.52 -0.26
C LYS A 25 33.53 -11.94 0.77
N LYS A 26 33.96 -11.73 2.02
CA LYS A 26 33.14 -11.09 3.06
C LYS A 26 32.79 -9.66 2.69
N ASN A 27 33.74 -8.87 2.18
CA ASN A 27 33.50 -7.50 1.75
C ASN A 27 32.56 -7.42 0.54
N LEU A 28 32.71 -8.30 -0.45
CA LEU A 28 31.76 -8.40 -1.57
C LEU A 28 30.35 -8.75 -1.08
N ARG A 29 30.23 -9.60 -0.04
CA ARG A 29 28.94 -9.97 0.56
C ARG A 29 28.29 -8.85 1.40
N LYS A 30 29.04 -7.82 1.81
CA LYS A 30 28.48 -6.70 2.59
C LYS A 30 27.61 -5.77 1.74
N HIS A 31 27.97 -5.59 0.46
CA HIS A 31 27.26 -4.69 -0.45
C HIS A 31 26.92 -5.44 -1.75
N PRO A 32 26.07 -6.48 -1.70
CA PRO A 32 25.64 -7.14 -2.92
C PRO A 32 24.86 -6.14 -3.80
N ALA A 33 25.04 -6.24 -5.11
CA ALA A 33 24.23 -5.47 -6.04
C ALA A 33 22.75 -5.90 -5.92
N ILE A 34 21.84 -4.93 -5.92
CA ILE A 34 20.41 -5.22 -5.89
C ILE A 34 19.97 -5.87 -7.19
N LYS A 35 19.22 -6.96 -7.05
CA LYS A 35 18.45 -7.56 -8.14
C LYS A 35 17.03 -7.00 -8.07
N GLY A 36 16.56 -6.37 -9.13
CA GLY A 36 15.23 -5.76 -9.16
C GLY A 36 15.03 -4.87 -10.39
N PRO A 37 13.89 -4.16 -10.47
CA PRO A 37 13.64 -3.17 -11.51
C PRO A 37 14.79 -2.15 -11.61
N LYS A 38 15.08 -1.71 -12.84
CA LYS A 38 16.18 -0.77 -13.12
C LYS A 38 16.06 0.52 -12.32
N ALA A 39 14.82 1.03 -12.14
CA ALA A 39 14.53 2.21 -11.32
C ALA A 39 15.07 2.10 -9.87
N LEU A 40 15.00 0.90 -9.26
CA LEU A 40 15.57 0.67 -7.93
C LEU A 40 17.10 0.61 -7.96
N GLN A 41 17.66 -0.02 -9.00
CA GLN A 41 19.12 -0.16 -9.13
C GLN A 41 19.81 1.20 -9.30
N ASP A 42 19.23 2.07 -10.11
CA ASP A 42 19.76 3.41 -10.39
C ASP A 42 19.65 4.33 -9.16
N ALA A 43 18.60 4.15 -8.35
CA ALA A 43 18.40 4.90 -7.11
C ALA A 43 19.20 4.35 -5.91
N TRP A 44 19.80 3.16 -6.02
CA TRP A 44 20.45 2.48 -4.90
C TRP A 44 21.87 2.99 -4.62
N ASP A 45 22.08 3.57 -3.44
CA ASP A 45 23.40 3.96 -2.97
C ASP A 45 24.06 2.85 -2.13
N LYS A 46 25.19 2.31 -2.60
CA LYS A 46 25.92 1.24 -1.91
C LYS A 46 26.53 1.67 -0.57
N LYS A 47 26.69 2.98 -0.35
CA LYS A 47 27.31 3.53 0.86
C LYS A 47 26.31 3.69 2.02
N LYS A 48 25.02 3.76 1.71
CA LYS A 48 23.96 3.94 2.69
C LYS A 48 23.47 2.60 3.24
N THR A 49 22.83 2.64 4.41
CA THR A 49 22.17 1.46 4.96
C THR A 49 20.94 1.10 4.12
N ILE A 50 20.48 -0.15 4.22
CA ILE A 50 19.26 -0.60 3.53
C ILE A 50 18.08 0.29 3.92
N LYS A 51 17.90 0.54 5.22
CA LYS A 51 16.84 1.41 5.74
C LYS A 51 16.87 2.81 5.12
N GLN A 52 18.03 3.46 5.15
CA GLN A 52 18.23 4.80 4.55
C GLN A 52 17.90 4.83 3.06
N ASN A 53 18.27 3.79 2.31
CA ASN A 53 17.98 3.72 0.89
C ASN A 53 16.48 3.57 0.62
N TYR A 54 15.80 2.70 1.36
CA TYR A 54 14.35 2.54 1.21
C TYR A 54 13.64 3.86 1.54
N GLU A 55 13.99 4.51 2.66
CA GLU A 55 13.45 5.83 3.01
C GLU A 55 13.77 6.91 1.97
N ALA A 56 14.98 6.89 1.39
CA ALA A 56 15.39 7.81 0.33
C ALA A 56 14.65 7.57 -1.00
N MET A 57 14.21 6.34 -1.27
CA MET A 57 13.35 5.99 -2.40
C MET A 57 11.86 6.21 -2.10
N GLY A 58 11.48 6.50 -0.86
CA GLY A 58 10.07 6.60 -0.44
C GLY A 58 9.39 5.25 -0.22
N LEU A 59 10.18 4.19 -0.03
CA LEU A 59 9.73 2.84 0.26
C LEU A 59 9.86 2.53 1.75
N VAL A 60 9.02 1.62 2.22
CA VAL A 60 9.07 1.13 3.61
C VAL A 60 10.10 0.01 3.71
N HIS A 61 11.02 0.09 4.68
CA HIS A 61 12.02 -0.96 4.91
C HIS A 61 11.44 -2.19 5.62
N SER A 62 10.57 -1.99 6.62
CA SER A 62 9.98 -3.05 7.45
C SER A 62 8.49 -2.82 7.62
N LEU A 63 7.69 -3.88 7.48
CA LEU A 63 6.24 -3.84 7.68
C LEU A 63 5.82 -3.99 9.15
N ASN A 64 6.77 -4.29 10.04
CA ASN A 64 6.49 -4.45 11.46
C ASN A 64 6.07 -3.09 12.06
N PRO A 65 4.88 -2.98 12.68
CA PRO A 65 4.39 -1.72 13.22
C PRO A 65 5.21 -1.25 14.42
N VAL A 66 5.74 -2.19 15.20
CA VAL A 66 6.63 -1.92 16.32
C VAL A 66 8.06 -2.15 15.86
N ALA A 67 8.72 -1.10 15.39
CA ALA A 67 10.15 -1.15 15.13
C ALA A 67 10.88 -1.24 16.48
N GLN A 68 11.58 -2.35 16.74
CA GLN A 68 12.44 -2.44 17.91
C GLN A 68 13.70 -1.59 17.70
N GLY A 69 13.98 -0.69 18.66
CA GLY A 69 15.17 0.17 18.68
C GLY A 69 14.91 1.60 18.22
N GLY A 70 15.95 2.43 18.27
CA GLY A 70 15.88 3.84 17.87
C GLY A 70 15.95 4.02 16.35
N THR A 71 15.17 4.94 15.80
CA THR A 71 15.34 5.45 14.44
C THR A 71 16.34 6.59 14.44
N GLU A 72 17.19 6.67 13.41
CA GLU A 72 18.06 7.83 13.22
C GLU A 72 17.19 9.09 13.01
N LYS A 73 17.38 10.10 13.86
CA LYS A 73 16.71 11.39 13.66
C LYS A 73 17.45 12.10 12.54
N THR A 74 16.74 12.41 11.46
CA THR A 74 17.28 13.31 10.45
C THR A 74 17.41 14.67 11.14
N LEU A 75 18.63 15.12 11.41
CA LEU A 75 18.89 16.45 11.92
C LEU A 75 18.59 17.43 10.78
N ILE A 76 17.31 17.72 10.58
CA ILE A 76 16.89 18.91 9.86
C ILE A 76 17.38 20.04 10.75
N VAL A 77 18.51 20.64 10.39
CA VAL A 77 18.96 21.88 11.02
C VAL A 77 17.78 22.85 10.90
N PRO A 78 17.21 23.32 12.01
CA PRO A 78 16.25 24.42 11.96
C PRO A 78 17.05 25.68 11.62
N MET A 79 17.32 25.89 10.33
CA MET A 79 17.86 27.15 9.84
C MET A 79 16.69 28.11 9.66
N SER A 80 16.29 28.72 10.78
CA SER A 80 15.63 30.02 10.99
C SER A 80 14.76 29.91 12.24
N GLU A 81 15.27 30.47 13.34
CA GLU A 81 14.44 30.90 14.46
C GLU A 81 13.38 31.86 13.91
N PRO A 82 12.08 31.68 14.21
CA PRO A 82 11.13 32.76 14.06
C PRO A 82 11.38 33.77 15.19
N GLU A 83 11.77 34.98 14.79
CA GLU A 83 11.83 36.20 15.61
C GLU A 83 10.67 36.27 16.63
N PRO A 84 10.94 36.53 17.92
CA PRO A 84 9.89 36.69 18.92
C PRO A 84 9.19 38.04 18.72
N SER A 85 8.02 38.06 18.10
CA SER A 85 7.16 39.25 18.11
C SER A 85 6.55 39.44 19.50
N LEU A 86 6.99 40.48 20.20
CA LEU A 86 6.33 41.01 21.40
C LEU A 86 4.92 41.55 21.04
N ALA A 87 3.86 41.05 21.70
CA ALA A 87 2.82 41.84 22.41
C ALA A 87 1.59 40.97 22.82
N PRO A 88 0.83 41.36 23.87
CA PRO A 88 0.05 40.46 24.72
C PRO A 88 -1.48 40.53 24.59
N THR A 89 -2.15 39.52 25.16
CA THR A 89 -3.51 39.50 25.75
C THR A 89 -4.70 39.95 24.90
N SER A 90 -5.51 38.98 24.42
CA SER A 90 -6.97 39.01 24.56
C SER A 90 -7.55 37.60 24.41
N ALA A 91 -8.61 37.31 25.17
CA ALA A 91 -9.09 36.00 25.58
C ALA A 91 -9.69 35.11 24.49
N PRO A 92 -9.66 33.76 24.64
CA PRO A 92 -10.55 32.87 23.91
C PRO A 92 -11.89 32.68 24.65
N SER A 93 -12.94 33.26 24.09
CA SER A 93 -14.35 33.05 24.47
C SER A 93 -14.85 31.69 23.98
N ASN A 94 -14.40 30.60 24.60
CA ASN A 94 -15.00 29.28 24.40
C ASN A 94 -16.09 29.05 25.48
N PRO A 95 -17.34 28.72 25.11
CA PRO A 95 -18.38 28.41 26.09
C PRO A 95 -18.00 27.15 26.89
N LEU A 96 -18.22 27.20 28.20
CA LEU A 96 -17.86 26.12 29.13
C LEU A 96 -18.86 24.94 28.98
N PRO A 97 -18.38 23.68 28.93
CA PRO A 97 -19.25 22.51 28.95
C PRO A 97 -20.10 22.43 30.22
N ALA A 98 -21.36 21.99 30.08
CA ALA A 98 -22.27 21.78 31.21
C ALA A 98 -21.64 20.86 32.28
N GLY A 99 -21.76 21.25 33.54
CA GLY A 99 -21.17 20.53 34.69
C GLY A 99 -19.71 20.88 35.02
N ARG A 100 -19.06 21.82 34.32
CA ARG A 100 -17.71 22.29 34.65
C ARG A 100 -17.70 23.81 34.87
N GLY A 101 -17.22 24.26 36.04
CA GLY A 101 -16.99 25.68 36.35
C GLY A 101 -15.55 26.11 36.04
N ARG A 102 -15.35 27.36 35.62
CA ARG A 102 -14.01 27.94 35.46
C ARG A 102 -13.66 28.78 36.69
N ILE A 103 -12.51 28.46 37.31
CA ILE A 103 -11.97 29.20 38.45
C ILE A 103 -10.98 30.25 37.91
N ILE A 104 -11.26 31.52 38.14
CA ILE A 104 -10.36 32.62 37.80
C ILE A 104 -9.47 32.92 39.02
N ARG A 105 -8.16 32.89 38.82
CA ARG A 105 -7.14 33.17 39.84
C ARG A 105 -6.32 34.39 39.45
N ASP A 106 -5.87 35.16 40.44
CA ASP A 106 -4.84 36.17 40.23
C ASP A 106 -3.44 35.55 40.06
N GLU A 107 -2.46 36.40 39.76
CA GLU A 107 -1.04 36.04 39.62
C GLU A 107 -0.43 35.45 40.91
N ASN A 108 -1.11 35.62 42.05
CA ASN A 108 -0.70 35.10 43.35
C ASN A 108 -1.43 33.80 43.74
N GLY A 109 -2.25 33.24 42.83
CA GLY A 109 -2.96 31.97 43.03
C GLY A 109 -4.20 32.07 43.93
N VAL A 110 -4.63 33.27 44.31
CA VAL A 110 -5.86 33.52 45.07
C VAL A 110 -7.05 33.52 44.12
N VAL A 111 -8.13 32.84 44.51
CA VAL A 111 -9.34 32.68 43.71
C VAL A 111 -10.19 33.95 43.81
N ILE A 112 -10.34 34.68 42.69
CA ILE A 112 -11.15 35.92 42.63
C ILE A 112 -12.61 35.62 42.30
N GLY A 113 -12.90 34.56 41.55
CA GLY A 113 -14.28 34.22 41.18
C GLY A 113 -14.43 32.87 40.50
N VAL A 114 -15.65 32.33 40.58
CA VAL A 114 -16.06 31.09 39.91
C VAL A 114 -17.23 31.42 39.00
N GLU A 115 -17.05 31.26 37.69
CA GLU A 115 -18.13 31.39 36.71
C GLU A 115 -18.82 30.03 36.53
N LEU A 116 -20.10 29.97 36.92
CA LEU A 116 -20.99 28.87 36.61
C LEU A 116 -21.97 29.32 35.51
N PRO A 117 -22.23 28.49 34.47
CA PRO A 117 -23.27 28.79 33.51
C PRO A 117 -24.63 28.77 34.21
N THR A 118 -25.36 29.89 34.14
CA THR A 118 -26.73 30.04 34.66
C THR A 118 -27.70 29.21 33.83
N GLU A 119 -28.26 28.18 34.45
CA GLU A 119 -29.30 27.32 33.89
C GLU A 119 -30.55 28.15 33.59
N THR A 120 -30.93 28.22 32.32
CA THR A 120 -32.28 28.62 31.91
C THR A 120 -32.96 27.36 31.38
N GLU A 121 -33.73 26.70 32.24
CA GLU A 121 -34.62 25.62 31.86
C GLU A 121 -35.85 26.18 31.14
N VAL A 122 -36.18 25.62 29.99
CA VAL A 122 -37.56 25.51 29.50
C VAL A 122 -37.78 24.07 28.99
N PRO A 123 -38.79 23.35 29.52
CA PRO A 123 -39.06 21.96 29.17
C PRO A 123 -39.88 21.87 27.87
N VAL A 124 -39.45 21.04 26.92
CA VAL A 124 -40.28 20.64 25.77
C VAL A 124 -40.74 19.20 25.98
N VAL A 125 -41.97 19.12 26.49
CA VAL A 125 -43.00 18.08 26.39
C VAL A 125 -42.65 16.85 25.53
N ASP A 126 -42.59 15.70 26.22
CA ASP A 126 -42.71 14.36 25.67
C ASP A 126 -44.07 14.15 24.98
N GLN A 127 -44.05 13.64 23.75
CA GLN A 127 -45.18 12.91 23.19
C GLN A 127 -44.76 11.48 22.84
N LYS A 128 -45.39 10.57 23.59
CA LYS A 128 -45.37 9.12 23.50
C LYS A 128 -45.70 8.64 22.07
N GLY A 129 -44.75 7.96 21.44
CA GLY A 129 -45.01 7.01 20.35
C GLY A 129 -44.47 5.65 20.78
N GLU A 130 -45.35 4.72 21.09
CA GLU A 130 -45.01 3.34 21.44
C GLU A 130 -44.21 2.68 20.32
N LYS A 131 -43.02 2.13 20.63
CA LYS A 131 -42.35 1.09 19.83
C LYS A 131 -41.30 0.37 20.68
N GLU A 132 -41.70 -0.84 21.06
CA GLU A 132 -40.98 -2.08 21.37
C GLU A 132 -39.57 -2.06 22.03
N VAL A 133 -39.44 -2.98 22.97
CA VAL A 133 -38.35 -3.26 23.94
C VAL A 133 -37.00 -3.67 23.31
N TRP A 134 -36.84 -3.57 21.99
CA TRP A 134 -35.56 -3.74 21.31
C TRP A 134 -35.40 -2.57 20.36
N GLY A 135 -34.44 -1.68 20.70
CA GLY A 135 -34.22 -0.40 20.04
C GLY A 135 -34.05 -0.49 18.52
N GLU A 136 -34.09 0.67 17.88
CA GLU A 136 -34.00 0.81 16.43
C GLU A 136 -32.79 0.04 15.88
N PRO A 137 -32.96 -0.77 14.81
CA PRO A 137 -31.83 -1.42 14.16
C PRO A 137 -30.86 -0.32 13.69
N MET A 138 -29.59 -0.47 14.05
CA MET A 138 -28.53 0.46 13.67
C MET A 138 -28.58 0.69 12.15
N ASP A 139 -28.72 1.94 11.73
CA ASP A 139 -28.62 2.31 10.33
C ASP A 139 -27.13 2.27 9.95
N ASP A 140 -26.71 1.20 9.26
CA ASP A 140 -25.35 1.01 8.75
C ASP A 140 -25.06 1.88 7.50
N SER A 141 -25.80 2.97 7.30
CA SER A 141 -25.57 3.90 6.20
C SER A 141 -24.30 4.73 6.46
N ASP A 142 -23.46 4.85 5.42
CA ASP A 142 -22.16 5.55 5.49
C ASP A 142 -22.29 7.01 5.96
N ASP A 143 -23.46 7.64 5.75
CA ASP A 143 -23.73 9.06 6.06
C ASP A 143 -23.85 9.36 7.57
N GLU A 144 -24.28 8.40 8.39
CA GLU A 144 -24.40 8.60 9.85
C GLU A 144 -23.07 8.29 10.57
N ALA A 145 -22.28 7.37 10.01
CA ALA A 145 -20.92 7.07 10.48
C ALA A 145 -20.00 8.30 10.38
N ASP A 146 -20.13 9.09 9.31
CA ASP A 146 -19.37 10.33 9.13
C ASP A 146 -19.71 11.42 10.15
N LYS A 147 -20.93 11.42 10.70
CA LYS A 147 -21.36 12.38 11.74
C LYS A 147 -20.87 11.99 13.14
N MET A 148 -20.67 10.71 13.41
CA MET A 148 -20.19 10.22 14.71
C MET A 148 -18.67 10.34 14.88
N ILE A 149 -17.92 10.59 13.80
CA ILE A 149 -16.48 10.79 13.87
C ILE A 149 -16.20 12.25 14.26
N SER A 150 -15.80 12.45 15.53
CA SER A 150 -15.28 13.75 16.00
C SER A 150 -14.14 14.24 15.09
N PRO A 151 -14.05 15.54 14.76
CA PRO A 151 -13.01 16.10 13.90
C PRO A 151 -11.58 15.82 14.40
N GLU A 152 -11.41 15.50 15.68
CA GLU A 152 -10.12 15.11 16.27
C GLU A 152 -9.72 13.65 15.94
N ALA A 153 -10.70 12.77 15.74
CA ALA A 153 -10.48 11.36 15.35
C ALA A 153 -10.24 11.21 13.84
N SER A 154 -10.72 12.14 13.02
CA SER A 154 -10.54 12.15 11.56
C SER A 154 -9.06 12.27 11.12
N ASP A 155 -8.16 12.72 11.99
CA ASP A 155 -6.72 12.80 11.67
C ASP A 155 -6.00 11.44 11.80
N TRP A 156 -6.52 10.50 12.60
CA TRP A 156 -5.96 9.15 12.73
C TRP A 156 -6.55 8.16 11.72
N VAL A 157 -7.75 8.42 11.18
CA VAL A 157 -8.46 7.56 10.21
C VAL A 157 -8.03 7.81 8.74
N LYS A 158 -7.17 8.81 8.47
CA LYS A 158 -6.64 9.14 7.12
C LYS A 158 -5.62 8.14 6.54
N ILE A 159 -5.53 6.92 7.06
CA ILE A 159 -4.75 5.84 6.44
C ILE A 159 -5.71 5.01 5.58
N GLY A 160 -6.11 5.52 4.40
CA GLY A 160 -6.79 4.68 3.40
C GLY A 160 -7.71 5.38 2.40
N LYS A 161 -8.22 6.58 2.69
CA LYS A 161 -9.17 7.26 1.80
C LYS A 161 -8.88 8.76 1.73
N GLY A 162 -8.15 9.18 0.70
CA GLY A 162 -7.90 10.60 0.42
C GLY A 162 -6.68 10.82 -0.45
N ALA A 163 -6.89 11.18 -1.72
CA ALA A 163 -5.84 11.76 -2.55
C ALA A 163 -5.39 13.10 -1.92
N PRO A 164 -4.08 13.36 -1.77
CA PRO A 164 -3.63 14.61 -1.17
C PRO A 164 -3.89 15.76 -2.15
N LYS A 165 -4.76 16.68 -1.75
CA LYS A 165 -4.94 17.99 -2.39
C LYS A 165 -3.63 18.76 -2.30
N GLU A 166 -3.14 19.21 -3.45
CA GLU A 166 -1.86 19.91 -3.58
C GLU A 166 -1.95 21.31 -2.94
N GLU A 167 -1.17 21.53 -1.89
CA GLU A 167 -0.76 22.88 -1.49
C GLU A 167 0.66 23.13 -1.96
N SER A 168 0.80 24.14 -2.82
CA SER A 168 2.06 24.68 -3.30
C SER A 168 2.68 25.60 -2.23
N GLY A 169 3.59 25.05 -1.43
CA GLY A 169 4.44 25.77 -0.46
C GLY A 169 5.95 25.62 -0.76
N PRO A 170 6.82 26.50 -0.22
CA PRO A 170 7.90 27.16 -0.96
C PRO A 170 9.20 26.35 -1.15
N SER A 171 9.93 26.77 -2.18
CA SER A 171 11.15 26.20 -2.75
C SER A 171 12.36 26.17 -1.80
N GLY A 172 12.54 25.10 -1.02
CA GLY A 172 13.75 24.81 -0.24
C GLY A 172 14.37 23.43 -0.56
N LEU A 173 15.68 23.25 -0.33
CA LEU A 173 16.54 22.09 -0.69
C LEU A 173 15.92 20.69 -0.50
N GLY A 174 14.95 20.52 0.42
CA GLY A 174 14.21 19.28 0.65
C GLY A 174 13.26 18.83 -0.47
N ILE A 175 12.89 19.73 -1.39
CA ILE A 175 12.00 19.41 -2.53
C ILE A 175 12.67 18.49 -3.53
N SER A 176 13.98 18.65 -3.74
CA SER A 176 14.74 17.82 -4.68
C SER A 176 14.71 16.34 -4.29
N GLN A 177 14.89 16.04 -3.01
CA GLN A 177 14.81 14.68 -2.47
C GLN A 177 13.38 14.16 -2.49
N LYS A 178 12.39 15.00 -2.14
CA LYS A 178 10.97 14.62 -2.18
C LYS A 178 10.50 14.32 -3.61
N LYS A 179 10.98 15.08 -4.60
CA LYS A 179 10.72 14.86 -6.03
C LYS A 179 11.32 13.54 -6.51
N LYS A 180 12.59 13.26 -6.17
CA LYS A 180 13.25 12.00 -6.52
C LYS A 180 12.54 10.78 -5.91
N ARG A 181 12.07 10.88 -4.65
CA ARG A 181 11.24 9.84 -4.00
C ARG A 181 9.99 9.53 -4.83
N LYS A 182 9.21 10.57 -5.16
CA LYS A 182 7.99 10.42 -5.95
C LYS A 182 8.25 9.86 -7.35
N GLU A 183 9.38 10.20 -7.96
CA GLU A 183 9.77 9.71 -9.28
C GLU A 183 10.05 8.20 -9.30
N VAL A 184 10.82 7.70 -8.33
CA VAL A 184 11.13 6.26 -8.23
C VAL A 184 9.86 5.45 -7.96
N VAL A 185 9.03 5.91 -7.01
CA VAL A 185 7.74 5.25 -6.69
C VAL A 185 6.82 5.27 -7.90
N GLY A 186 6.65 6.41 -8.58
CA GLY A 186 5.82 6.50 -9.77
C GLY A 186 6.31 5.64 -10.93
N ALA A 187 7.63 5.46 -11.09
CA ALA A 187 8.18 4.54 -12.07
C ALA A 187 7.84 3.07 -11.73
N LEU A 188 7.87 2.70 -10.45
CA LEU A 188 7.50 1.36 -9.99
C LEU A 188 6.00 1.09 -10.12
N GLU A 189 5.15 2.08 -9.82
CA GLU A 189 3.71 1.99 -10.02
C GLU A 189 3.36 1.78 -11.49
N LYS A 190 4.01 2.53 -12.41
CA LYS A 190 3.85 2.33 -13.86
C LYS A 190 4.27 0.92 -14.29
N LEU A 191 5.40 0.43 -13.79
CA LEU A 191 5.85 -0.94 -14.08
C LEU A 191 4.87 -1.98 -13.55
N SER A 192 4.32 -1.77 -12.35
CA SER A 192 3.30 -2.65 -11.78
C SER A 192 2.01 -2.62 -12.61
N ALA A 193 1.61 -1.45 -13.10
CA ALA A 193 0.42 -1.29 -13.93
C ALA A 193 0.59 -1.90 -15.33
N SER A 194 1.82 -2.05 -15.83
CA SER A 194 2.10 -2.49 -17.21
C SER A 194 1.90 -4.00 -17.47
N GLY A 195 1.28 -4.74 -16.54
CA GLY A 195 1.03 -6.18 -16.68
C GLY A 195 0.08 -6.53 -17.82
N VAL A 196 0.61 -7.01 -18.95
CA VAL A 196 -0.20 -7.54 -20.06
C VAL A 196 -0.67 -8.97 -19.73
N LYS A 197 -1.98 -9.20 -19.78
CA LYS A 197 -2.54 -10.55 -19.64
C LYS A 197 -2.24 -11.37 -20.90
N THR A 198 -1.49 -12.46 -20.76
CA THR A 198 -1.25 -13.40 -21.87
C THR A 198 -2.55 -14.06 -22.31
N GLN A 199 -2.85 -13.97 -23.60
CA GLN A 199 -3.99 -14.66 -24.20
C GLN A 199 -3.72 -16.17 -24.21
N ARG A 200 -4.69 -16.95 -23.72
CA ARG A 200 -4.63 -18.41 -23.79
C ARG A 200 -5.19 -18.85 -25.14
N HIS A 201 -4.46 -19.73 -25.83
CA HIS A 201 -4.89 -20.30 -27.11
C HIS A 201 -5.30 -21.77 -26.94
N ALA A 202 -6.24 -22.23 -27.77
CA ALA A 202 -6.57 -23.65 -27.89
C ALA A 202 -5.43 -24.42 -28.58
N SER A 203 -5.28 -25.71 -28.26
CA SER A 203 -4.30 -26.55 -28.94
C SER A 203 -4.70 -26.82 -30.41
N MET A 204 -3.75 -27.20 -31.26
CA MET A 204 -4.05 -27.47 -32.68
C MET A 204 -5.14 -28.53 -32.88
N HIS A 205 -5.06 -29.65 -32.14
CA HIS A 205 -6.05 -30.73 -32.22
C HIS A 205 -7.42 -30.30 -31.69
N GLU A 206 -7.46 -29.51 -30.61
CA GLU A 206 -8.70 -28.93 -30.08
C GLU A 206 -9.35 -27.99 -31.11
N ILE A 207 -8.55 -27.23 -31.86
CA ILE A 207 -9.06 -26.38 -32.95
C ILE A 207 -9.65 -27.22 -34.08
N VAL A 208 -8.97 -28.28 -34.54
CA VAL A 208 -9.51 -29.16 -35.61
C VAL A 208 -10.82 -29.79 -35.17
N TRP A 209 -10.86 -30.35 -33.96
CA TRP A 209 -12.07 -30.94 -33.39
C TRP A 209 -13.23 -29.93 -33.28
N LEU A 210 -12.96 -28.71 -32.81
CA LEU A 210 -13.96 -27.65 -32.75
C LEU A 210 -14.41 -27.19 -34.14
N LYS A 211 -13.52 -27.15 -35.13
CA LYS A 211 -13.89 -26.85 -36.53
C LYS A 211 -14.86 -27.87 -37.08
N GLU A 212 -14.62 -29.16 -36.85
CA GLU A 212 -15.52 -30.23 -37.27
C GLU A 212 -16.91 -30.12 -36.62
N LEU A 213 -16.96 -29.80 -35.32
CA LEU A 213 -18.22 -29.57 -34.61
C LEU A 213 -18.97 -28.34 -35.13
N VAL A 214 -18.26 -27.23 -35.35
CA VAL A 214 -18.83 -25.97 -35.86
C VAL A 214 -19.29 -26.11 -37.31
N ALA A 215 -18.60 -26.91 -38.13
CA ALA A 215 -19.01 -27.16 -39.51
C ALA A 215 -20.36 -27.88 -39.60
N VAL A 216 -20.67 -28.75 -38.63
CA VAL A 216 -21.92 -29.55 -38.63
C VAL A 216 -23.06 -28.84 -37.90
N HIS A 217 -22.80 -28.31 -36.71
CA HIS A 217 -23.84 -27.76 -35.83
C HIS A 217 -23.89 -26.23 -35.83
N GLY A 218 -22.99 -25.56 -36.56
CA GLY A 218 -22.97 -24.11 -36.67
C GLY A 218 -22.66 -23.42 -35.33
N THR A 219 -23.68 -22.81 -34.73
CA THR A 219 -23.58 -22.08 -33.45
C THR A 219 -24.27 -22.78 -32.28
N ASP A 220 -24.96 -23.90 -32.52
CA ASP A 220 -25.74 -24.59 -31.49
C ASP A 220 -24.87 -25.48 -30.60
N ILE A 221 -24.43 -24.90 -29.48
CA ILE A 221 -23.56 -25.55 -28.48
C ILE A 221 -24.24 -26.79 -27.86
N GLY A 222 -25.57 -26.75 -27.68
CA GLY A 222 -26.32 -27.89 -27.16
C GLY A 222 -26.25 -29.09 -28.10
N ALA A 223 -26.46 -28.86 -29.41
CA ALA A 223 -26.37 -29.91 -30.42
C ALA A 223 -24.93 -30.47 -30.52
N MET A 224 -23.90 -29.61 -30.41
CA MET A 224 -22.50 -30.04 -30.36
C MET A 224 -22.22 -30.97 -29.17
N ALA A 225 -22.78 -30.65 -27.99
CA ALA A 225 -22.60 -31.48 -26.81
C ALA A 225 -23.29 -32.85 -26.95
N HIS A 226 -24.46 -32.89 -27.58
CA HIS A 226 -25.22 -34.11 -27.84
C HIS A 226 -24.69 -34.96 -29.01
N ASP A 227 -23.74 -34.46 -29.81
CA ASP A 227 -23.15 -35.22 -30.92
C ASP A 227 -22.23 -36.35 -30.43
N LEU A 228 -22.77 -37.55 -30.28
CA LEU A 228 -22.02 -38.73 -29.84
C LEU A 228 -20.88 -39.15 -30.77
N LYS A 229 -20.92 -38.74 -32.04
CA LYS A 229 -19.94 -39.16 -33.05
C LYS A 229 -18.71 -38.27 -33.05
N ARG A 230 -18.90 -36.95 -32.94
CA ARG A 230 -17.81 -35.96 -32.98
C ARG A 230 -17.38 -35.54 -31.58
N ASN A 231 -18.30 -35.44 -30.62
CA ASN A 231 -17.97 -35.21 -29.22
C ASN A 231 -17.62 -36.52 -28.50
N VAL A 232 -16.60 -37.23 -28.99
CA VAL A 232 -16.15 -38.53 -28.46
C VAL A 232 -15.83 -38.46 -26.97
N TRP A 233 -15.28 -37.33 -26.53
CA TRP A 233 -14.91 -37.10 -25.13
C TRP A 233 -16.07 -36.59 -24.26
N GLN A 234 -17.30 -36.58 -24.78
CA GLN A 234 -18.51 -36.20 -24.04
C GLN A 234 -18.38 -34.86 -23.31
N LYS A 235 -17.77 -33.88 -23.99
CA LYS A 235 -17.57 -32.53 -23.46
C LYS A 235 -18.90 -31.86 -23.18
N THR A 236 -19.00 -31.27 -21.99
CA THR A 236 -20.19 -30.52 -21.57
C THR A 236 -20.37 -29.27 -22.45
N PRO A 237 -21.60 -28.75 -22.59
CA PRO A 237 -21.84 -27.54 -23.40
C PRO A 237 -21.04 -26.34 -22.88
N GLY A 238 -20.85 -26.22 -21.57
CA GLY A 238 -20.02 -25.18 -20.96
C GLY A 238 -18.54 -25.30 -21.31
N GLU A 239 -18.01 -26.53 -21.38
CA GLU A 239 -16.63 -26.78 -21.82
C GLU A 239 -16.42 -26.45 -23.29
N ILE A 240 -17.34 -26.86 -24.15
CA ILE A 240 -17.30 -26.53 -25.58
C ILE A 240 -17.33 -25.00 -25.77
N LYS A 241 -18.23 -24.29 -25.05
CA LYS A 241 -18.30 -22.82 -25.07
C LYS A 241 -16.97 -22.18 -24.67
N ARG A 242 -16.34 -22.65 -23.60
CA ARG A 242 -15.03 -22.14 -23.13
C ARG A 242 -13.92 -22.45 -24.13
N ALA A 243 -13.94 -23.63 -24.75
CA ALA A 243 -12.96 -24.05 -25.74
C ALA A 243 -13.05 -23.20 -27.02
N ILE A 244 -14.27 -22.90 -27.50
CA ILE A 244 -14.52 -22.00 -28.64
C ILE A 244 -14.04 -20.57 -28.31
N ASN A 245 -14.38 -20.05 -27.13
CA ASN A 245 -13.90 -18.73 -26.70
C ASN A 245 -12.36 -18.68 -26.63
N LYS A 246 -11.72 -19.75 -26.17
CA LYS A 246 -10.26 -19.90 -26.13
C LYS A 246 -9.64 -20.01 -27.55
N ALA A 247 -10.36 -20.58 -28.51
CA ALA A 247 -9.93 -20.68 -29.90
C ALA A 247 -10.04 -19.34 -30.67
N GLY A 248 -10.73 -18.35 -30.11
CA GLY A 248 -10.95 -17.04 -30.74
C GLY A 248 -12.36 -16.85 -31.32
N GLY A 249 -13.34 -17.64 -30.86
CA GLY A 249 -14.74 -17.51 -31.23
C GLY A 249 -15.16 -18.31 -32.48
N PHE A 250 -16.45 -18.26 -32.80
CA PHE A 250 -17.03 -19.01 -33.92
C PHE A 250 -16.54 -18.56 -35.28
N GLU A 251 -16.30 -17.25 -35.48
CA GLU A 251 -15.87 -16.69 -36.77
C GLU A 251 -14.54 -17.31 -37.23
N LYS A 252 -13.58 -17.42 -36.31
CA LYS A 252 -12.26 -18.00 -36.57
C LYS A 252 -12.28 -19.52 -36.82
N LEU A 253 -13.29 -20.21 -36.27
CA LEU A 253 -13.50 -21.64 -36.52
C LEU A 253 -14.26 -21.89 -37.83
N LYS A 254 -15.13 -20.95 -38.23
CA LYS A 254 -15.84 -20.98 -39.52
C LYS A 254 -14.99 -20.51 -40.69
N SER A 255 -13.98 -19.67 -40.45
CA SER A 255 -13.05 -19.20 -41.48
C SER A 255 -12.07 -20.32 -41.87
N VAL A 256 -12.54 -21.26 -42.69
CA VAL A 256 -11.75 -22.20 -43.51
C VAL A 256 -12.51 -22.43 -44.81
#